data_AF-A0A930AKG5-F1
#
_entry.id   AF-A0A930AKG5-F1
#
_cell.length_a   1.000
_cell.length_b   1.000
_cell.length_c   1.000
_cell.angle_alpha   90.00
_cell.angle_beta   90.00
_cell.angle_gamma   90.00
#
_symmetry.space_group_name_H-M   'P 1'
#
loop_
_entity.id
_entity.type
_entity.pdbx_description
1 polymer ?
#
loop_
_entity_poly.entity_id
_entity_poly.type
_entity_poly.pdbx_seq_one_letter_code
_entity_poly.pdbx_strand_id
1 'polypeptide(L)'
;HDYHDIQGLVDDVCKLCLPTHNTSIAIAGASAIATLSSYALRHEYDEEEIWSLAKLAIEEGMKHGNQLPSPSLSKRIDLIQQDIMTLSEKEVLEKLEIVYGVGFETIETIPAVLAMIILSKGNPMKSAQLSANIAGDSDTIGSISTAICGAFHPEFNSLDIKHIEEVNGINFKKYVDGLEKVFK
;
A
#
# COMPACT_ATOMS: atom_id res chain seq x y z
N HIS A 1 -7.97 15.65 -3.23
CA HIS A 1 -9.22 14.88 -3.47
C HIS A 1 -9.22 13.60 -2.63
N ASP A 2 -10.28 12.78 -2.66
CA ASP A 2 -10.36 11.51 -1.91
C ASP A 2 -10.81 10.35 -2.81
N TYR A 3 -10.92 9.13 -2.26
CA TYR A 3 -11.17 7.91 -3.03
C TYR A 3 -12.48 7.92 -3.88
N HIS A 4 -13.44 8.80 -3.61
CA HIS A 4 -14.63 8.95 -4.46
C HIS A 4 -14.33 9.66 -5.78
N ASP A 5 -13.29 10.49 -5.81
CA ASP A 5 -12.79 11.20 -6.99
C ASP A 5 -11.39 10.70 -7.32
N ILE A 6 -11.34 9.47 -7.88
CA ILE A 6 -10.08 8.81 -8.26
C ILE A 6 -9.27 9.68 -9.21
N GLN A 7 -9.91 10.34 -10.17
CA GLN A 7 -9.21 11.18 -11.14
C GLN A 7 -8.54 12.38 -10.47
N GLY A 8 -9.29 13.14 -9.65
CA GLY A 8 -8.72 14.26 -8.90
C GLY A 8 -7.63 13.82 -7.91
N LEU A 9 -7.76 12.63 -7.32
CA LEU A 9 -6.75 12.07 -6.42
C LEU A 9 -5.48 11.69 -7.18
N VAL A 10 -5.61 11.04 -8.34
CA VAL A 10 -4.48 10.70 -9.23
C VAL A 10 -3.77 11.95 -9.73
N ASP A 11 -4.50 13.02 -10.07
CA ASP A 11 -3.92 14.30 -10.46
C ASP A 11 -3.06 14.92 -9.33
N ASP A 12 -3.52 14.81 -8.08
CA ASP A 12 -2.75 15.25 -6.92
C ASP A 12 -1.51 14.39 -6.70
N VAL A 13 -1.63 13.07 -6.82
CA VAL A 13 -0.50 12.12 -6.75
C VAL A 13 0.53 12.40 -7.85
N CYS A 14 0.10 12.65 -9.08
CA CYS A 14 0.96 12.97 -10.20
C CYS A 14 1.85 14.20 -9.91
N LYS A 15 1.28 15.25 -9.33
CA LYS A 15 2.04 16.45 -8.91
C LYS A 15 3.10 16.11 -7.86
N LEU A 16 2.80 15.19 -6.93
CA LEU A 16 3.73 14.74 -5.89
C LEU A 16 4.84 13.84 -6.44
N CYS A 17 4.55 13.02 -7.45
CA CYS A 17 5.51 12.13 -8.09
C CYS A 17 6.44 12.84 -9.09
N LEU A 18 6.02 13.99 -9.64
CA LEU A 18 6.75 14.77 -10.64
C LEU A 18 8.27 14.95 -10.38
N PRO A 19 8.75 15.29 -9.17
CA PRO A 19 10.17 15.56 -8.94
C PRO A 19 11.07 14.32 -8.93
N THR A 20 10.54 13.12 -8.67
CA THR A 20 11.36 11.93 -8.37
C THR A 20 10.96 10.69 -9.16
N HIS A 21 9.67 10.46 -9.35
CA HIS A 21 9.13 9.21 -9.93
C HIS A 21 8.06 9.53 -10.98
N ASN A 22 8.39 10.37 -11.96
CA ASN A 22 7.47 10.78 -13.03
C ASN A 22 7.33 9.72 -14.14
N THR A 23 6.95 8.50 -13.77
CA THR A 23 6.68 7.39 -14.71
C THR A 23 5.28 6.85 -14.48
N SER A 24 4.65 6.33 -15.53
CA SER A 24 3.25 5.88 -15.46
C SER A 24 3.02 4.79 -14.42
N ILE A 25 3.94 3.81 -14.34
CA ILE A 25 3.84 2.75 -13.33
C ILE A 25 4.00 3.26 -11.90
N ALA A 26 4.93 4.19 -11.65
CA ALA A 26 5.14 4.75 -10.33
C ALA A 26 3.93 5.56 -9.87
N ILE A 27 3.37 6.39 -10.76
CA ILE A 27 2.15 7.16 -10.48
C ILE A 27 0.96 6.22 -10.25
N ALA A 28 0.81 5.17 -11.06
CA ALA A 28 -0.24 4.17 -10.86
C ALA A 28 -0.15 3.48 -9.50
N GLY A 29 1.06 3.04 -9.12
CA GLY A 29 1.30 2.43 -7.82
C GLY A 29 1.00 3.37 -6.66
N ALA A 30 1.55 4.58 -6.70
CA ALA A 30 1.31 5.60 -5.68
C ALA A 30 -0.18 5.98 -5.57
N SER A 31 -0.89 6.02 -6.71
CA SER A 31 -2.32 6.32 -6.75
C SER A 31 -3.14 5.21 -6.08
N ALA A 32 -2.77 3.94 -6.26
CA ALA A 32 -3.39 2.83 -5.55
C ALA A 32 -3.25 2.99 -4.03
N ILE A 33 -2.04 3.28 -3.56
CA ILE A 33 -1.77 3.48 -2.13
C ILE A 33 -2.53 4.67 -1.56
N ALA A 34 -2.56 5.80 -2.26
CA ALA A 34 -3.29 6.99 -1.84
C ALA A 34 -4.81 6.74 -1.79
N THR A 35 -5.35 6.03 -2.78
CA THR A 35 -6.78 5.64 -2.84
C THR A 35 -7.13 4.74 -1.67
N LEU A 36 -6.34 3.69 -1.43
CA LEU A 36 -6.60 2.75 -0.34
C LEU A 36 -6.42 3.37 1.04
N SER A 37 -5.43 4.25 1.22
CA SER A 37 -5.26 5.00 2.47
C SER A 37 -6.47 5.90 2.72
N SER A 38 -6.97 6.57 1.68
CA SER A 38 -8.18 7.39 1.78
C SER A 38 -9.43 6.57 2.09
N TYR A 39 -9.56 5.38 1.52
CA TYR A 39 -10.67 4.46 1.78
C TYR A 39 -10.61 3.93 3.22
N ALA A 40 -9.46 3.41 3.64
CA ALA A 40 -9.28 2.78 4.94
C ALA A 40 -9.55 3.73 6.12
N LEU A 41 -9.26 5.02 5.98
CA LEU A 41 -9.57 6.02 7.00
C LEU A 41 -11.08 6.26 7.24
N ARG A 42 -11.95 5.78 6.34
CA ARG A 42 -13.39 6.08 6.35
C ARG A 42 -14.29 4.86 6.48
N HIS A 43 -13.72 3.65 6.37
CA HIS A 43 -14.47 2.41 6.24
C HIS A 43 -13.86 1.29 7.06
N GLU A 44 -14.67 0.28 7.35
CA GLU A 44 -14.18 -1.00 7.83
C GLU A 44 -13.49 -1.77 6.69
N TYR A 45 -12.72 -2.80 7.05
CA TYR A 45 -12.03 -3.64 6.07
C TYR A 45 -13.03 -4.39 5.17
N ASP A 46 -12.90 -4.20 3.85
CA ASP A 46 -13.60 -4.96 2.81
C ASP A 46 -12.61 -5.37 1.72
N GLU A 47 -12.39 -6.68 1.58
CA GLU A 47 -11.43 -7.23 0.63
C GLU A 47 -11.82 -6.99 -0.83
N GLU A 48 -13.12 -7.11 -1.19
CA GLU A 48 -13.57 -6.92 -2.56
C GLU A 48 -13.40 -5.46 -3.00
N GLU A 49 -13.73 -4.53 -2.11
CA GLU A 49 -13.59 -3.10 -2.35
C GLU A 49 -12.11 -2.68 -2.47
N ILE A 50 -11.22 -3.24 -1.64
CA ILE A 50 -9.76 -3.01 -1.74
C ILE A 50 -9.24 -3.43 -3.13
N TRP A 51 -9.60 -4.62 -3.62
CA TRP A 51 -9.18 -5.06 -4.94
C TRP A 51 -9.75 -4.17 -6.06
N SER A 52 -11.02 -3.79 -5.96
CA SER A 52 -11.69 -2.93 -6.92
C SER A 52 -11.04 -1.55 -7.02
N LEU A 53 -10.89 -0.87 -5.88
CA LEU A 53 -10.32 0.48 -5.80
C LEU A 53 -8.85 0.51 -6.24
N ALA A 54 -8.04 -0.48 -5.84
CA ALA A 54 -6.65 -0.56 -6.27
C ALA A 54 -6.54 -0.65 -7.80
N LYS A 55 -7.35 -1.50 -8.45
CA LYS A 55 -7.33 -1.66 -9.90
C LYS A 55 -7.80 -0.41 -10.64
N LEU A 56 -8.87 0.25 -10.15
CA LEU A 56 -9.37 1.50 -10.71
C LEU A 56 -8.31 2.61 -10.64
N ALA A 57 -7.66 2.78 -9.49
CA ALA A 57 -6.62 3.79 -9.31
C ALA A 57 -5.38 3.52 -10.15
N ILE A 58 -5.00 2.25 -10.33
CA ILE A 58 -3.90 1.85 -11.22
C ILE A 58 -4.24 2.17 -12.67
N GLU A 59 -5.44 1.82 -13.12
CA GLU A 59 -5.88 2.10 -14.49
C GLU A 59 -5.84 3.60 -14.79
N GLU A 60 -6.33 4.42 -13.86
CA GLU A 60 -6.29 5.87 -14.01
C GLU A 60 -4.84 6.39 -13.98
N GLY A 61 -4.05 6.03 -12.96
CA GLY A 61 -2.67 6.50 -12.83
C GLY A 61 -1.75 6.10 -13.99
N MET A 62 -1.99 4.96 -14.64
CA MET A 62 -1.24 4.54 -15.84
C MET A 62 -1.39 5.51 -17.02
N LYS A 63 -2.39 6.40 -17.03
CA LYS A 63 -2.59 7.42 -18.07
C LYS A 63 -1.65 8.63 -17.92
N HIS A 64 -0.93 8.74 -16.80
CA HIS A 64 -0.11 9.89 -16.45
C HIS A 64 1.40 9.60 -16.51
N GLY A 65 2.21 10.65 -16.43
CA GLY A 65 3.67 10.55 -16.40
C GLY A 65 4.32 10.01 -17.68
N ASN A 66 5.62 9.73 -17.61
CA ASN A 66 6.35 9.17 -18.74
C ASN A 66 6.01 7.69 -18.92
N GLN A 67 5.57 7.34 -20.14
CA GLN A 67 5.27 5.96 -20.50
C GLN A 67 6.57 5.19 -20.76
N LEU A 68 6.93 4.32 -19.81
CA LEU A 68 8.08 3.44 -19.94
C LEU A 68 7.63 1.97 -20.07
N PRO A 69 8.38 1.13 -20.79
CA PRO A 69 8.10 -0.30 -20.86
C PRO A 69 8.10 -0.93 -19.48
N SER A 70 7.02 -1.65 -19.12
CA SER A 70 6.89 -2.37 -17.87
C SER A 70 5.91 -3.54 -18.02
N PRO A 71 6.05 -4.64 -17.24
CA PRO A 71 4.97 -5.62 -17.11
C PRO A 71 3.66 -4.98 -16.65
N SER A 72 2.53 -5.62 -16.95
CA SER A 72 1.23 -5.11 -16.52
C SER A 72 1.05 -5.28 -15.00
N LEU A 73 1.01 -4.15 -14.29
CA LEU A 73 0.77 -4.10 -12.85
C LEU A 73 -0.60 -4.72 -12.48
N SER A 74 -1.66 -4.34 -13.20
CA SER A 74 -3.01 -4.89 -12.98
C SER A 74 -3.06 -6.40 -13.18
N LYS A 75 -2.39 -6.94 -14.22
CA LYS A 75 -2.36 -8.40 -14.43
C LYS A 75 -1.57 -9.14 -13.36
N ARG A 76 -0.52 -8.54 -12.83
CA ARG A 76 0.23 -9.11 -11.71
C ARG A 76 -0.63 -9.16 -10.44
N ILE A 77 -1.42 -8.12 -10.19
CA ILE A 77 -2.39 -8.09 -9.09
C ILE A 77 -3.47 -9.17 -9.28
N ASP A 78 -4.01 -9.33 -10.50
CA ASP A 78 -4.99 -10.40 -10.79
C ASP A 78 -4.45 -11.80 -10.43
N LEU A 79 -3.18 -12.07 -10.75
CA LEU A 79 -2.53 -13.35 -10.47
C LEU A 79 -2.33 -13.57 -8.97
N ILE A 80 -1.89 -12.55 -8.23
CA ILE A 80 -1.72 -12.64 -6.77
C ILE A 80 -3.07 -12.83 -6.08
N GLN A 81 -4.11 -12.12 -6.53
CA GLN A 81 -5.47 -12.32 -6.01
C GLN A 81 -5.92 -13.77 -6.19
N GLN A 82 -5.68 -14.36 -7.37
CA GLN A 82 -5.99 -15.78 -7.62
C GLN A 82 -5.19 -16.73 -6.72
N ASP A 83 -3.91 -16.48 -6.54
CA ASP A 83 -3.05 -17.28 -5.64
C ASP A 83 -3.56 -17.22 -4.20
N ILE A 84 -3.90 -16.03 -3.69
CA ILE A 84 -4.43 -15.87 -2.32
C ILE A 84 -5.72 -16.68 -2.12
N MET A 85 -6.56 -16.77 -3.15
CA MET A 85 -7.79 -17.56 -3.08
C MET A 85 -7.58 -19.08 -3.11
N THR A 86 -6.44 -19.55 -3.62
CA THR A 86 -6.25 -20.96 -3.98
C THR A 86 -5.11 -21.65 -3.25
N LEU A 87 -4.17 -20.89 -2.70
CA LEU A 87 -2.96 -21.37 -2.03
C LEU A 87 -2.99 -21.05 -0.53
N SER A 88 -2.13 -21.72 0.22
CA SER A 88 -1.90 -21.36 1.62
C SER A 88 -1.13 -20.03 1.75
N GLU A 89 -1.27 -19.35 2.89
CA GLU A 89 -0.53 -18.11 3.19
C GLU A 89 0.98 -18.29 2.96
N LYS A 90 1.56 -19.41 3.40
CA LYS A 90 2.98 -19.71 3.23
C LYS A 90 3.37 -19.79 1.74
N GLU A 91 2.58 -20.47 0.93
CA GLU A 91 2.85 -20.61 -0.51
C GLU A 91 2.72 -19.28 -1.24
N VAL A 92 1.76 -18.42 -0.84
CA VAL A 92 1.64 -17.06 -1.39
C VAL A 92 2.90 -16.25 -1.07
N LEU A 93 3.36 -16.26 0.19
CA LEU A 93 4.58 -15.56 0.59
C LEU A 93 5.81 -16.07 -0.16
N GLU A 94 5.97 -17.40 -0.30
CA GLU A 94 7.05 -17.99 -1.10
C GLU A 94 7.00 -17.52 -2.56
N LYS A 95 5.81 -17.47 -3.18
CA LYS A 95 5.64 -16.96 -4.55
C LYS A 95 5.91 -15.45 -4.67
N LEU A 96 5.57 -14.66 -3.66
CA LEU A 96 5.94 -13.24 -3.64
C LEU A 96 7.46 -13.08 -3.73
N GLU A 97 8.22 -13.85 -2.97
CA GLU A 97 9.69 -13.74 -2.98
C GLU A 97 10.33 -14.25 -4.28
N ILE A 98 9.86 -15.39 -4.81
CA ILE A 98 10.58 -16.09 -5.89
C ILE A 98 10.00 -15.84 -7.29
N VAL A 99 8.74 -15.43 -7.40
CA VAL A 99 8.03 -15.26 -8.69
C VAL A 99 7.67 -13.80 -8.95
N TYR A 100 6.98 -13.17 -7.99
CA TYR A 100 6.47 -11.81 -8.19
C TYR A 100 7.51 -10.73 -7.87
N GLY A 101 8.40 -11.01 -6.93
CA GLY A 101 9.36 -10.05 -6.40
C GLY A 101 8.80 -9.28 -5.21
N VAL A 102 9.71 -8.91 -4.32
CA VAL A 102 9.50 -8.07 -3.13
C VAL A 102 10.59 -6.98 -3.07
N GLY A 103 11.06 -6.53 -4.23
CA GLY A 103 12.10 -5.51 -4.37
C GLY A 103 11.56 -4.08 -4.43
N PHE A 104 12.46 -3.17 -4.85
CA PHE A 104 12.24 -1.71 -4.87
C PHE A 104 11.34 -1.21 -6.01
N GLU A 105 11.18 -2.01 -7.07
CA GLU A 105 10.44 -1.60 -8.25
C GLU A 105 8.93 -1.64 -7.98
N THR A 106 8.20 -0.62 -8.42
CA THR A 106 6.74 -0.52 -8.19
C THR A 106 5.96 -1.75 -8.67
N ILE A 107 6.45 -2.42 -9.72
CA ILE A 107 5.87 -3.66 -10.26
C ILE A 107 5.96 -4.84 -9.28
N GLU A 108 6.84 -4.79 -8.29
CA GLU A 108 7.04 -5.78 -7.25
C GLU A 108 6.44 -5.31 -5.92
N THR A 109 6.73 -4.06 -5.52
CA THR A 109 6.32 -3.49 -4.23
C THR A 109 4.80 -3.43 -4.07
N ILE A 110 4.08 -2.88 -5.05
CA ILE A 110 2.62 -2.62 -4.91
C ILE A 110 1.82 -3.93 -4.82
N PRO A 111 2.07 -4.95 -5.65
CA PRO A 111 1.37 -6.22 -5.48
C PRO A 111 1.71 -6.92 -4.16
N ALA A 112 2.95 -6.83 -3.68
CA ALA A 112 3.34 -7.35 -2.37
C ALA A 112 2.61 -6.63 -1.22
N VAL A 113 2.51 -5.29 -1.27
CA VAL A 113 1.72 -4.50 -0.32
C VAL A 113 0.27 -4.95 -0.26
N LEU A 114 -0.39 -5.12 -1.41
CA LEU A 114 -1.78 -5.60 -1.45
C LEU A 114 -1.88 -7.00 -0.85
N ALA A 115 -0.96 -7.91 -1.17
CA ALA A 115 -0.94 -9.23 -0.57
C ALA A 115 -0.82 -9.18 0.95
N MET A 116 0.04 -8.32 1.51
CA MET A 116 0.16 -8.15 2.97
C MET A 116 -1.15 -7.66 3.60
N ILE A 117 -1.82 -6.68 2.98
CA ILE A 117 -3.10 -6.15 3.47
C ILE A 117 -4.16 -7.26 3.50
N ILE A 118 -4.25 -8.06 2.43
CA ILE A 118 -5.27 -9.11 2.31
C ILE A 118 -4.96 -10.31 3.23
N LEU A 119 -3.73 -10.81 3.23
CA LEU A 119 -3.33 -11.93 4.10
C LEU A 119 -3.45 -11.56 5.59
N SER A 120 -3.24 -10.29 5.93
CA SER A 120 -3.46 -9.78 7.29
C SER A 120 -4.91 -9.49 7.63
N LYS A 121 -5.82 -9.48 6.66
CA LYS A 121 -7.24 -9.09 6.81
C LYS A 121 -7.39 -7.71 7.46
N GLY A 122 -6.54 -6.77 7.05
CA GLY A 122 -6.51 -5.42 7.60
C GLY A 122 -5.96 -5.33 9.03
N ASN A 123 -5.43 -6.39 9.62
CA ASN A 123 -4.83 -6.32 10.96
C ASN A 123 -3.39 -5.76 10.88
N PRO A 124 -3.08 -4.61 11.49
CA PRO A 124 -1.77 -3.96 11.34
C PRO A 124 -0.63 -4.79 11.95
N MET A 125 -0.85 -5.42 13.10
CA MET A 125 0.21 -6.21 13.75
C MET A 125 0.56 -7.44 12.91
N LYS A 126 -0.43 -8.12 12.33
CA LYS A 126 -0.19 -9.23 11.41
C LYS A 126 0.47 -8.75 10.12
N SER A 127 0.05 -7.60 9.57
CA SER A 127 0.69 -7.00 8.38
C SER A 127 2.17 -6.70 8.61
N ALA A 128 2.50 -6.10 9.76
CA ALA A 128 3.87 -5.81 10.16
C ALA A 128 4.69 -7.09 10.34
N GLN A 129 4.13 -8.12 10.97
CA GLN A 129 4.79 -9.42 11.15
C GLN A 129 5.05 -10.12 9.82
N LEU A 130 4.07 -10.19 8.92
CA LEU A 130 4.25 -10.78 7.59
C LEU A 130 5.33 -10.03 6.82
N SER A 131 5.26 -8.70 6.80
CA SER A 131 6.22 -7.86 6.08
C SER A 131 7.64 -7.98 6.63
N ALA A 132 7.81 -8.04 7.95
CA ALA A 132 9.12 -8.21 8.57
C ALA A 132 9.76 -9.59 8.30
N ASN A 133 8.95 -10.58 7.93
CA ASN A 133 9.40 -11.94 7.63
C ASN A 133 9.60 -12.23 6.14
N ILE A 134 9.25 -11.30 5.24
CA ILE A 134 9.59 -11.42 3.82
C ILE A 134 10.97 -10.81 3.53
N ALA A 135 11.62 -11.32 2.50
CA ALA A 135 12.87 -10.79 1.97
C ALA A 135 12.68 -9.42 1.26
N GLY A 136 13.79 -8.85 0.80
CA GLY A 136 13.77 -7.66 -0.07
C GLY A 136 13.48 -6.35 0.65
N ASP A 137 12.66 -5.51 0.04
CA ASP A 137 12.27 -4.15 0.46
C ASP A 137 11.14 -4.20 1.51
N SER A 138 11.40 -4.99 2.56
CA SER A 138 10.43 -5.31 3.61
C SER A 138 10.02 -4.10 4.44
N ASP A 139 10.89 -3.10 4.57
CA ASP A 139 10.59 -1.84 5.27
C ASP A 139 9.61 -0.98 4.48
N THR A 140 9.77 -0.84 3.16
CA THR A 140 8.80 -0.11 2.32
C THR A 140 7.46 -0.83 2.28
N ILE A 141 7.47 -2.14 1.99
CA ILE A 141 6.25 -2.96 1.92
C ILE A 141 5.53 -2.95 3.27
N GLY A 142 6.28 -3.13 4.36
CA GLY A 142 5.76 -3.13 5.72
C GLY A 142 5.21 -1.79 6.14
N SER A 143 5.91 -0.70 5.85
CA SER A 143 5.46 0.66 6.17
C SER A 143 4.14 0.98 5.49
N ILE A 144 4.00 0.69 4.20
CA ILE A 144 2.79 1.01 3.44
C ILE A 144 1.62 0.13 3.87
N SER A 145 1.81 -1.20 3.86
CA SER A 145 0.74 -2.15 4.18
C SER A 145 0.23 -1.97 5.61
N THR A 146 1.14 -1.82 6.58
CA THR A 146 0.79 -1.64 7.99
C THR A 146 0.11 -0.30 8.24
N ALA A 147 0.48 0.77 7.53
CA ALA A 147 -0.21 2.06 7.63
C ALA A 147 -1.66 1.96 7.15
N ILE A 148 -1.91 1.28 6.02
CA ILE A 148 -3.27 1.07 5.50
C ILE A 148 -4.07 0.17 6.46
N CYS A 149 -3.49 -0.93 6.93
CA CYS A 149 -4.13 -1.80 7.93
C CYS A 149 -4.43 -1.06 9.24
N GLY A 150 -3.53 -0.18 9.68
CA GLY A 150 -3.73 0.65 10.87
C GLY A 150 -4.83 1.70 10.71
N ALA A 151 -5.14 2.13 9.48
CA ALA A 151 -6.28 2.98 9.22
C ALA A 151 -7.61 2.23 9.35
N PHE A 152 -7.66 0.95 8.95
CA PHE A 152 -8.84 0.10 9.18
C PHE A 152 -9.01 -0.29 10.66
N HIS A 153 -7.92 -0.70 11.30
CA HIS A 153 -7.91 -1.20 12.68
C HIS A 153 -6.77 -0.52 13.45
N PRO A 154 -7.04 0.60 14.16
CA PRO A 154 -6.00 1.42 14.79
C PRO A 154 -5.46 0.83 16.10
N GLU A 155 -5.52 -0.48 16.29
CA GLU A 155 -4.94 -1.17 17.44
C GLU A 155 -3.49 -1.58 17.18
N PHE A 156 -2.58 -0.94 17.90
CA PHE A 156 -1.16 -1.27 17.95
C PHE A 156 -0.72 -1.57 19.38
N ASN A 157 0.34 -2.36 19.52
CA ASN A 157 0.97 -2.56 20.82
C ASN A 157 1.63 -1.26 21.30
N SER A 158 1.15 -0.73 22.43
CA SER A 158 1.65 0.51 23.03
C SER A 158 3.15 0.49 23.36
N LEU A 159 3.72 -0.68 23.68
CA LEU A 159 5.16 -0.82 23.93
C LEU A 159 5.96 -0.64 22.64
N ASP A 160 5.46 -1.19 21.54
CA ASP A 160 6.11 -1.09 20.23
C ASP A 160 6.07 0.36 19.73
N ILE A 161 4.92 1.04 19.85
CA ILE A 161 4.81 2.48 19.54
C ILE A 161 5.83 3.29 20.33
N LYS A 162 5.86 3.11 21.65
CA LYS A 162 6.78 3.84 22.53
C LYS A 162 8.24 3.58 22.16
N HIS A 163 8.59 2.33 21.88
CA HIS A 163 9.94 1.97 21.47
C HIS A 163 10.34 2.66 20.16
N ILE A 164 9.45 2.67 19.17
CA ILE A 164 9.69 3.34 17.88
C ILE A 164 9.84 4.86 18.08
N GLU A 165 9.01 5.49 18.92
CA GLU A 165 9.12 6.91 19.25
C GLU A 165 10.48 7.24 19.89
N GLU A 166 10.91 6.45 20.87
CA GLU A 166 12.16 6.65 21.60
C GLU A 166 13.39 6.48 20.70
N VAL A 167 13.44 5.42 19.88
CA VAL A 167 14.58 5.13 19.00
C VAL A 167 14.70 6.16 17.87
N ASN A 168 13.58 6.62 17.32
CA ASN A 168 13.59 7.57 16.20
C ASN A 168 13.55 9.04 16.64
N GLY A 169 13.34 9.31 17.93
CA GLY A 169 13.18 10.69 18.44
C GLY A 169 11.95 11.39 17.85
N ILE A 170 10.89 10.62 17.56
CA ILE A 170 9.65 11.11 16.95
C ILE A 170 8.51 11.15 17.96
N ASN A 171 7.50 11.96 17.67
CA ASN A 171 6.25 11.99 18.41
C ASN A 171 5.09 11.87 17.42
N PHE A 172 4.49 10.68 17.33
CA PHE A 172 3.45 10.41 16.35
C PHE A 172 2.24 11.31 16.56
N LYS A 173 1.85 11.56 17.82
CA LYS A 173 0.72 12.41 18.15
C LYS A 173 0.88 13.83 17.61
N LYS A 174 2.09 14.40 17.68
CA LYS A 174 2.40 15.73 17.12
C LYS A 174 2.21 15.78 15.60
N TYR A 175 2.56 14.73 14.88
CA TYR A 175 2.35 14.66 13.43
C TYR A 175 0.86 14.56 13.08
N VAL A 176 0.12 13.68 13.77
CA VAL A 176 -1.34 13.54 13.60
C VAL A 176 -2.05 14.87 13.88
N ASP A 177 -1.74 15.53 14.99
CA ASP A 177 -2.32 16.84 15.35
C ASP A 177 -1.99 17.93 14.32
N GLY A 178 -0.83 17.81 13.65
CA GLY A 178 -0.44 18.70 12.56
C GLY A 178 -1.29 18.48 11.32
N LEU A 179 -1.48 17.22 10.92
CA LEU A 179 -2.29 16.85 9.76
C LEU A 179 -3.77 17.22 9.98
N GLU A 180 -4.33 16.92 11.15
CA GLU A 180 -5.74 17.25 11.45
C GLU A 180 -6.05 18.75 11.39
N LYS A 181 -5.06 19.63 11.65
CA LYS A 181 -5.26 21.09 11.54
C LYS A 181 -5.35 21.57 10.10
N VAL A 182 -4.73 20.85 9.16
CA VAL A 182 -4.70 21.21 7.74
C VAL A 182 -5.90 20.62 7.01
N PHE A 183 -6.38 19.45 7.45
CA PHE A 183 -7.44 18.68 6.77
C PHE A 183 -8.81 18.71 7.48
N LYS A 184 -9.00 19.59 8.46
CA LYS A 184 -10.33 19.93 9.03
C LYS A 184 -11.07 20.93 8.17
#